data_AF-A0A6L7X482-F1
#
_entry.id   AF-A0A6L7X482-F1
#
_cell.length_a   1.000
_cell.length_b   1.000
_cell.length_c   1.000
_cell.angle_alpha   90.00
_cell.angle_beta   90.00
_cell.angle_gamma   90.00
#
_symmetry.space_group_name_H-M   'P 1'
#
loop_
_entity.id
_entity.type
_entity.pdbx_description
1 polymer ?
#
loop_
_entity_poly.entity_id
_entity_poly.type
_entity_poly.pdbx_seq_one_letter_code
_entity_poly.pdbx_strand_id
1 'polypeptide(L)'
;MKTSPPGLTEPRTAPGLSKSRYISGSQCHLRLWFDTYQRDFAPVVDEVSQFIFDTGHEVGQLACTRYPGGRLVAQDHRHFDEAVEETRRLIGDGQVPALFEAAFEHEGVAVRADVLERLPEGGWRLVEVKSTTRVKEVFLLDTAVQLWVLRGAGLDVRDACVLTLDSRFVRTEEPPDPHALFRLHSVLEPATDLLSQVPADVSDMKAMLARAEPPAIAPGEHCKTPYTCPYLAHCNRDAPRFEHGIHDCPGSLPQNAMNCSAWASARYGTSRQTSRCRLRNTSCAVRSPRMAIS
;
A
#
# COMPACT_ATOMS: atom_id res chain seq x y z
N MET A 1 -25.32 -41.16 -27.96
CA MET A 1 -24.89 -40.36 -26.78
C MET A 1 -23.37 -40.44 -26.68
N LYS A 2 -22.66 -39.39 -27.12
CA LYS A 2 -21.22 -39.24 -26.90
C LYS A 2 -21.06 -38.12 -25.87
N THR A 3 -20.65 -38.48 -24.67
CA THR A 3 -20.35 -37.53 -23.59
C THR A 3 -18.98 -36.90 -23.86
N SER A 4 -18.97 -35.59 -24.13
CA SER A 4 -17.76 -34.77 -24.16
C SER A 4 -17.20 -34.61 -22.74
N PRO A 5 -15.87 -34.51 -22.55
CA PRO A 5 -15.26 -34.33 -21.24
C PRO A 5 -15.48 -32.89 -20.70
N PRO A 6 -15.37 -32.68 -19.37
CA PRO A 6 -15.66 -31.39 -18.76
C PRO A 6 -14.53 -30.39 -19.00
N GLY A 7 -14.89 -29.26 -19.61
CA GLY A 7 -14.36 -27.93 -19.35
C GLY A 7 -12.85 -27.75 -19.43
N LEU A 8 -12.35 -27.47 -20.63
CA LEU A 8 -11.23 -26.54 -20.76
C LEU A 8 -11.73 -25.20 -20.20
N THR A 9 -11.37 -24.87 -18.95
CA THR A 9 -11.62 -23.54 -18.39
C THR A 9 -10.96 -22.53 -19.30
N GLU A 10 -11.77 -21.69 -19.95
CA GLU A 10 -11.25 -20.55 -20.71
C GLU A 10 -10.26 -19.77 -19.84
N PRO A 11 -9.16 -19.25 -20.43
CA PRO A 11 -8.22 -18.43 -19.69
C PRO A 11 -8.98 -17.23 -19.14
N ARG A 12 -9.22 -17.23 -17.83
CA ARG A 12 -9.81 -16.08 -17.15
C ARG A 12 -8.82 -14.94 -17.32
N THR A 13 -9.22 -13.89 -18.03
CA THR A 13 -8.47 -12.64 -18.06
C THR A 13 -8.32 -12.14 -16.63
N ALA A 14 -7.08 -12.05 -16.15
CA ALA A 14 -6.82 -11.58 -14.80
C ALA A 14 -7.43 -10.18 -14.62
N PRO A 15 -8.15 -9.90 -13.52
CA PRO A 15 -8.70 -8.59 -13.24
C PRO A 15 -7.61 -7.51 -13.23
N GLY A 16 -7.95 -6.31 -13.71
CA GLY A 16 -7.04 -5.16 -13.69
C GLY A 16 -6.59 -4.78 -12.27
N LEU A 17 -5.35 -4.28 -12.18
CA LEU A 17 -4.79 -3.76 -10.94
C LEU A 17 -5.07 -2.27 -10.85
N SER A 18 -5.41 -1.78 -9.66
CA SER A 18 -5.39 -0.36 -9.32
C SER A 18 -4.17 -0.05 -8.44
N LYS A 19 -3.82 1.23 -8.25
CA LYS A 19 -2.86 1.67 -7.20
C LYS A 19 -3.11 0.96 -5.87
N SER A 20 -4.32 1.03 -5.34
CA SER A 20 -4.67 0.43 -4.04
C SER A 20 -4.54 -1.10 -4.00
N ARG A 21 -4.85 -1.78 -5.11
CA ARG A 21 -4.65 -3.24 -5.25
C ARG A 21 -3.17 -3.60 -5.31
N TYR A 22 -2.37 -2.86 -6.09
CA TYR A 22 -0.92 -3.05 -6.14
C TYR A 22 -0.31 -2.97 -4.74
N ILE A 23 -0.63 -1.91 -3.99
CA ILE A 23 -0.13 -1.73 -2.61
C ILE A 23 -0.58 -2.86 -1.68
N SER A 24 -1.82 -3.34 -1.84
CA SER A 24 -2.32 -4.49 -1.08
C SER A 24 -1.57 -5.77 -1.42
N GLY A 25 -1.23 -5.98 -2.70
CA GLY A 25 -0.43 -7.09 -3.20
C GLY A 25 1.00 -7.05 -2.68
N SER A 26 1.66 -5.89 -2.75
CA SER A 26 3.02 -5.72 -2.24
C SER A 26 3.14 -6.01 -0.74
N GLN A 27 2.05 -5.82 0.02
CA GLN A 27 1.98 -6.26 1.41
C GLN A 27 1.69 -7.77 1.53
N CYS A 28 0.71 -8.30 0.79
CA CYS A 28 0.35 -9.70 0.81
C CYS A 28 -0.49 -10.10 -0.41
N HIS A 29 -0.05 -11.08 -1.19
CA HIS A 29 -0.81 -11.58 -2.35
C HIS A 29 -2.19 -12.14 -1.96
N LEU A 30 -2.33 -12.73 -0.76
CA LEU A 30 -3.62 -13.22 -0.27
C LEU A 30 -4.58 -12.05 0.02
N ARG A 31 -4.07 -10.94 0.55
CA ARG A 31 -4.86 -9.71 0.72
C ARG A 31 -5.36 -9.18 -0.62
N LEU A 32 -4.47 -9.07 -1.62
CA LEU A 32 -4.86 -8.67 -2.98
C LEU A 32 -5.92 -9.61 -3.58
N TRP A 33 -5.76 -10.92 -3.38
CA TRP A 33 -6.74 -11.89 -3.87
C TRP A 33 -8.13 -11.66 -3.24
N PHE A 34 -8.20 -11.45 -1.92
CA PHE A 34 -9.45 -11.10 -1.25
C PHE A 34 -10.02 -9.75 -1.71
N ASP A 35 -9.19 -8.72 -1.87
CA ASP A 35 -9.60 -7.41 -2.42
C ASP A 35 -10.13 -7.51 -3.87
N THR A 36 -9.88 -8.62 -4.55
CA THR A 36 -10.31 -8.85 -5.92
C THR A 36 -11.56 -9.73 -5.99
N TYR A 37 -11.62 -10.81 -5.21
CA TYR A 37 -12.64 -11.85 -5.37
C TYR A 37 -13.56 -12.04 -4.17
N GLN A 38 -13.15 -11.63 -2.96
CA GLN A 38 -13.87 -11.91 -1.71
C GLN A 38 -13.78 -10.74 -0.71
N ARG A 39 -14.14 -9.54 -1.18
CA ARG A 39 -14.11 -8.32 -0.35
C ARG A 39 -15.00 -8.42 0.90
N ASP A 40 -16.05 -9.23 0.84
CA ASP A 40 -17.01 -9.43 1.94
C ASP A 40 -16.38 -10.08 3.20
N PHE A 41 -15.14 -10.57 3.10
CA PHE A 41 -14.38 -11.03 4.27
C PHE A 41 -13.77 -9.89 5.07
N ALA A 42 -13.68 -8.69 4.50
CA ALA A 42 -13.29 -7.50 5.25
C ALA A 42 -14.42 -7.12 6.21
N PRO A 43 -14.10 -6.62 7.42
CA PRO A 43 -15.12 -6.11 8.32
C PRO A 43 -15.83 -4.91 7.68
N VAL A 44 -17.07 -4.67 8.11
CA VAL A 44 -17.77 -3.42 7.81
C VAL A 44 -16.93 -2.26 8.35
N VAL A 45 -16.80 -1.20 7.55
CA VAL A 45 -16.09 0.02 7.94
C VAL A 45 -16.78 0.62 9.16
N ASP A 46 -16.04 0.76 10.26
CA ASP A 46 -16.54 1.39 11.48
C ASP A 46 -16.50 2.93 11.39
N GLU A 47 -17.16 3.60 12.32
CA GLU A 47 -17.26 5.07 12.35
C GLU A 47 -15.89 5.75 12.40
N VAL A 48 -14.92 5.13 13.10
CA VAL A 48 -13.55 5.66 13.21
C VAL A 48 -12.83 5.60 11.87
N SER A 49 -12.94 4.48 11.16
CA SER A 49 -12.36 4.30 9.84
C SER A 49 -13.03 5.22 8.81
N GLN A 50 -14.36 5.38 8.88
CA GLN A 50 -15.10 6.32 8.05
C GLN A 50 -14.63 7.75 8.27
N PHE A 51 -14.50 8.19 9.52
CA PHE A 51 -13.99 9.52 9.86
C PHE A 51 -12.59 9.77 9.30
N ILE A 52 -11.70 8.77 9.34
CA ILE A 52 -10.35 8.87 8.74
C ILE A 52 -10.44 9.04 7.22
N PHE A 53 -11.35 8.31 6.56
CA PHE A 53 -11.56 8.46 5.12
C PHE A 53 -12.11 9.84 4.78
N ASP A 54 -13.12 10.32 5.48
CA ASP A 54 -13.73 11.64 5.25
C ASP A 54 -12.70 12.75 5.44
N THR A 55 -11.93 12.69 6.54
CA THR A 55 -10.79 13.61 6.78
C THR A 55 -9.77 13.57 5.63
N GLY A 56 -9.49 12.38 5.08
CA GLY A 56 -8.60 12.22 3.93
C GLY A 56 -9.12 12.92 2.68
N HIS A 57 -10.43 12.79 2.38
CA HIS A 57 -11.07 13.44 1.24
C HIS A 57 -11.06 14.97 1.39
N GLU A 58 -11.36 15.49 2.58
CA GLU A 58 -11.31 16.93 2.87
C GLU A 58 -9.90 17.50 2.66
N VAL A 59 -8.87 16.78 3.13
CA VAL A 59 -7.46 17.17 2.91
C VAL A 59 -7.10 17.15 1.42
N GLY A 60 -7.59 16.17 0.66
CA GLY A 60 -7.42 16.11 -0.79
C GLY A 60 -8.06 17.31 -1.52
N GLN A 61 -9.29 17.66 -1.16
CA GLN A 61 -9.98 18.83 -1.70
C GLN A 61 -9.24 20.13 -1.38
N LEU A 62 -8.76 20.27 -0.14
CA LEU A 62 -8.00 21.44 0.28
C LEU A 62 -6.62 21.52 -0.39
N ALA A 63 -5.99 20.38 -0.70
CA ALA A 63 -4.74 20.36 -1.46
C ALA A 63 -4.91 20.90 -2.89
N CYS A 64 -6.08 20.70 -3.50
CA CYS A 64 -6.38 21.22 -4.85
C CYS A 64 -6.35 22.75 -4.89
N THR A 65 -6.68 23.44 -3.80
CA THR A 65 -6.69 24.92 -3.76
C THR A 65 -5.28 25.53 -3.85
N ARG A 66 -4.23 24.74 -3.62
CA ARG A 66 -2.82 25.11 -3.85
C ARG A 66 -2.50 25.33 -5.34
N TYR A 67 -3.36 24.86 -6.25
CA TYR A 67 -3.13 24.92 -7.70
C TYR A 67 -4.26 25.68 -8.41
N PRO A 68 -4.30 27.02 -8.32
CA PRO A 68 -5.31 27.84 -8.97
C PRO A 68 -5.44 27.55 -10.46
N GLY A 69 -6.67 27.43 -10.95
CA GLY A 69 -6.96 27.10 -12.36
C GLY A 69 -6.84 25.61 -12.70
N GLY A 70 -6.48 24.75 -11.73
CA GLY A 70 -6.45 23.30 -11.92
C GLY A 70 -7.82 22.72 -12.26
N ARG A 71 -7.84 21.56 -12.94
CA ARG A 71 -9.05 20.91 -13.46
C ARG A 71 -9.20 19.50 -12.91
N LEU A 72 -10.35 19.22 -12.31
CA LEU A 72 -10.72 17.89 -11.84
C LEU A 72 -11.21 17.02 -13.00
N VAL A 73 -10.69 15.79 -13.07
CA VAL A 73 -11.22 14.71 -13.90
C VAL A 73 -12.32 14.00 -13.10
N ALA A 74 -13.57 14.41 -13.31
CA ALA A 74 -14.69 14.09 -12.40
C ALA A 74 -15.30 12.68 -12.59
N GLN A 75 -14.90 11.96 -13.63
CA GLN A 75 -15.38 10.61 -13.91
C GLN A 75 -15.00 9.65 -12.78
N ASP A 76 -15.97 8.82 -12.38
CA ASP A 76 -15.78 7.84 -11.30
C ASP A 76 -15.08 6.57 -11.78
N HIS A 77 -14.88 5.62 -10.86
CA HIS A 77 -14.22 4.36 -11.15
C HIS A 77 -14.96 3.46 -12.17
N ARG A 78 -16.23 3.72 -12.47
CA ARG A 78 -17.03 2.95 -13.44
C ARG A 78 -16.83 3.46 -14.86
N HIS A 79 -16.41 4.71 -14.99
CA HIS A 79 -16.16 5.41 -16.25
C HIS A 79 -14.66 5.70 -16.40
N PHE A 80 -13.82 4.74 -16.04
CA PHE A 80 -12.37 4.93 -16.00
C PHE A 80 -11.78 5.25 -17.40
N ASP A 81 -12.28 4.60 -18.45
CA ASP A 81 -11.85 4.89 -19.82
C ASP A 81 -12.18 6.35 -20.23
N GLU A 82 -13.37 6.83 -19.88
CA GLU A 82 -13.76 8.24 -20.08
C GLU A 82 -12.87 9.19 -19.26
N ALA A 83 -12.46 8.79 -18.05
CA ALA A 83 -11.53 9.55 -17.23
C ALA A 83 -10.15 9.66 -17.91
N VAL A 84 -9.66 8.59 -18.54
CA VAL A 84 -8.39 8.57 -19.28
C VAL A 84 -8.48 9.46 -20.53
N GLU A 85 -9.60 9.43 -21.24
CA GLU A 85 -9.84 10.29 -22.40
C GLU A 85 -9.86 11.78 -22.02
N GLU A 86 -10.61 12.13 -20.97
CA GLU A 86 -10.67 13.50 -20.45
C GLU A 86 -9.30 13.97 -19.95
N THR A 87 -8.56 13.10 -19.27
CA THR A 87 -7.19 13.37 -18.83
C THR A 87 -6.30 13.72 -20.03
N ARG A 88 -6.34 12.92 -21.10
CA ARG A 88 -5.55 13.18 -22.32
C ARG A 88 -5.96 14.50 -22.98
N ARG A 89 -7.27 14.81 -23.03
CA ARG A 89 -7.77 16.07 -23.57
C ARG A 89 -7.23 17.27 -22.79
N LEU A 90 -7.27 17.21 -21.47
CA LEU A 90 -6.81 18.30 -20.59
C LEU A 90 -5.28 18.46 -20.61
N ILE A 91 -4.50 17.37 -20.76
CA ILE A 91 -3.04 17.45 -20.94
C ILE A 91 -2.67 18.23 -22.21
N GLY A 92 -3.43 18.02 -23.29
CA GLY A 92 -3.27 18.73 -24.56
C GLY A 92 -3.65 20.22 -24.49
N ASP A 93 -4.41 20.63 -23.49
CA ASP A 93 -4.70 22.03 -23.21
C ASP A 93 -3.55 22.66 -22.40
N GLY A 94 -2.72 23.44 -23.10
CA GLY A 94 -1.58 24.14 -22.49
C GLY A 94 -1.96 25.20 -21.46
N GLN A 95 -3.24 25.60 -21.37
CA GLN A 95 -3.71 26.58 -20.38
C GLN A 95 -4.04 25.96 -19.03
N VAL A 96 -4.14 24.63 -18.93
CA VAL A 96 -4.45 23.94 -17.67
C VAL A 96 -3.15 23.75 -16.87
N PRO A 97 -3.00 24.42 -15.70
CA PRO A 97 -1.77 24.39 -14.92
C PRO A 97 -1.65 23.14 -14.05
N ALA A 98 -2.78 22.52 -13.69
CA ALA A 98 -2.80 21.29 -12.92
C ALA A 98 -4.04 20.44 -13.23
N LEU A 99 -3.92 19.12 -13.07
CA LEU A 99 -5.02 18.18 -13.15
C LEU A 99 -5.20 17.50 -11.80
N PHE A 100 -6.45 17.38 -11.35
CA PHE A 100 -6.79 16.66 -10.13
C PHE A 100 -7.42 15.33 -10.48
N GLU A 101 -7.00 14.28 -9.77
CA GLU A 101 -7.44 12.90 -9.95
C GLU A 101 -7.29 12.38 -11.39
N ALA A 102 -6.25 12.85 -12.09
CA ALA A 102 -5.97 12.51 -13.48
C ALA A 102 -5.72 11.01 -13.65
N ALA A 103 -6.42 10.39 -14.61
CA ALA A 103 -6.46 8.95 -14.78
C ALA A 103 -5.50 8.46 -15.86
N PHE A 104 -4.73 7.42 -15.54
CA PHE A 104 -3.78 6.79 -16.44
C PHE A 104 -3.80 5.28 -16.28
N GLU A 105 -3.55 4.58 -17.39
CA GLU A 105 -3.31 3.15 -17.39
C GLU A 105 -1.99 2.84 -18.11
N HIS A 106 -1.25 1.90 -17.55
CA HIS A 106 -0.11 1.30 -18.23
C HIS A 106 -0.06 -0.18 -17.89
N GLU A 107 0.02 -1.01 -18.93
CA GLU A 107 -0.01 -2.48 -18.81
C GLU A 107 -1.10 -2.97 -17.85
N GLY A 108 -2.35 -2.53 -17.98
CA GLY A 108 -3.45 -3.00 -17.13
C GLY A 108 -3.33 -2.65 -15.63
N VAL A 109 -2.51 -1.66 -15.30
CA VAL A 109 -2.46 -1.02 -13.98
C VAL A 109 -3.03 0.40 -14.09
N ALA A 110 -4.15 0.63 -13.41
CA ALA A 110 -4.87 1.88 -13.37
C ALA A 110 -4.46 2.73 -12.16
N VAL A 111 -4.16 4.02 -12.39
CA VAL A 111 -3.90 5.00 -11.34
C VAL A 111 -4.72 6.27 -11.57
N ARG A 112 -5.09 6.92 -10.47
CA ARG A 112 -5.56 8.31 -10.46
C ARG A 112 -4.58 9.11 -9.61
N ALA A 113 -3.89 10.06 -10.24
CA ALA A 113 -2.92 10.92 -9.57
C ALA A 113 -3.66 12.05 -8.85
N ASP A 114 -3.43 12.23 -7.56
CA ASP A 114 -4.14 13.24 -6.76
C ASP A 114 -3.98 14.64 -7.38
N VAL A 115 -2.74 15.03 -7.69
CA VAL A 115 -2.44 16.21 -8.49
C VAL A 115 -1.31 15.93 -9.49
N LEU A 116 -1.51 16.36 -10.74
CA LEU A 116 -0.45 16.55 -11.73
C LEU A 116 -0.28 18.03 -12.02
N GLU A 117 0.85 18.61 -11.61
CA GLU A 117 1.19 20.01 -11.82
C GLU A 117 2.06 20.16 -13.08
N ARG A 118 1.74 21.11 -13.96
CA ARG A 118 2.57 21.46 -15.11
C ARG A 118 3.72 22.34 -14.65
N LEU A 119 4.95 21.96 -15.01
CA LEU A 119 6.14 22.71 -14.62
C LEU A 119 6.45 23.86 -15.60
N PRO A 120 6.97 25.01 -15.12
CA PRO A 120 7.35 26.14 -15.98
C PRO A 120 8.36 25.78 -17.08
N GLU A 121 9.33 24.92 -16.77
CA GLU A 121 10.35 24.39 -17.69
C GLU A 121 9.85 23.27 -18.62
N GLY A 122 8.54 22.98 -18.56
CA GLY A 122 7.90 21.87 -19.26
C GLY A 122 7.97 20.55 -18.48
N GLY A 123 7.13 19.60 -18.89
CA GLY A 123 6.90 18.36 -18.16
C GLY A 123 5.94 18.53 -16.99
N TRP A 124 5.82 17.48 -16.18
CA TRP A 124 4.86 17.38 -15.09
C TRP A 124 5.53 17.01 -13.77
N ARG A 125 4.97 17.51 -12.67
CA ARG A 125 5.21 17.04 -11.31
C ARG A 125 4.02 16.21 -10.85
N LEU A 126 4.28 14.97 -10.44
CA LEU A 126 3.33 14.17 -9.68
C LEU A 126 3.31 14.63 -8.22
N VAL A 127 2.13 14.85 -7.65
CA VAL A 127 1.98 15.14 -6.23
C VAL A 127 0.94 14.20 -5.61
N GLU A 128 1.38 13.33 -4.71
CA GLU A 128 0.53 12.45 -3.89
C GLU A 128 0.20 13.16 -2.57
N VAL A 129 -1.08 13.32 -2.26
CA VAL A 129 -1.55 14.02 -1.06
C VAL A 129 -1.78 13.03 0.07
N LYS A 130 -1.20 13.31 1.24
CA LYS A 130 -1.37 12.46 2.43
C LYS A 130 -1.83 13.28 3.64
N SER A 131 -2.92 12.84 4.28
CA SER A 131 -3.41 13.38 5.56
C SER A 131 -2.51 12.94 6.73
N THR A 132 -1.30 13.46 6.73
CA THR A 132 -0.26 13.20 7.75
C THR A 132 0.72 14.37 7.76
N THR A 133 1.65 14.39 8.70
CA THR A 133 2.65 15.47 8.83
C THR A 133 4.06 15.06 8.42
N ARG A 134 4.26 13.79 8.05
CA ARG A 134 5.56 13.23 7.70
C ARG A 134 5.44 12.24 6.55
N VAL A 135 6.44 12.24 5.67
CA VAL A 135 6.59 11.20 4.65
C VAL A 135 6.92 9.87 5.33
N LYS A 136 6.31 8.79 4.85
CA LYS A 136 6.54 7.41 5.29
C LYS A 136 7.07 6.62 4.10
N GLU A 137 7.91 5.60 4.35
CA GLU A 137 8.47 4.75 3.30
C GLU A 137 7.41 4.14 2.38
N VAL A 138 6.24 3.83 2.93
CA VAL A 138 5.10 3.24 2.21
C VAL A 138 4.56 4.16 1.11
N PHE A 139 4.73 5.48 1.27
CA PHE A 139 4.32 6.46 0.26
C PHE A 139 5.30 6.48 -0.93
N LEU A 140 6.54 6.01 -0.74
CA LEU A 140 7.49 5.88 -1.84
C LEU A 140 7.01 4.81 -2.82
N LEU A 141 6.47 3.71 -2.31
CA LEU A 141 5.87 2.66 -3.14
C LEU A 141 4.61 3.16 -3.87
N ASP A 142 3.73 3.90 -3.17
CA ASP A 142 2.56 4.58 -3.77
C ASP A 142 2.99 5.49 -4.93
N THR A 143 4.07 6.24 -4.74
CA THR A 143 4.59 7.18 -5.74
C THR A 143 5.28 6.44 -6.89
N ALA A 144 6.03 5.37 -6.59
CA ALA A 144 6.74 4.58 -7.59
C ALA A 144 5.79 3.92 -8.60
N VAL A 145 4.71 3.27 -8.14
CA VAL A 145 3.74 2.66 -9.06
C VAL A 145 3.04 3.71 -9.93
N GLN A 146 2.74 4.89 -9.38
CA GLN A 146 2.17 5.99 -10.16
C GLN A 146 3.16 6.55 -11.18
N LEU A 147 4.42 6.79 -10.79
CA LEU A 147 5.48 7.20 -11.71
C LEU A 147 5.67 6.20 -12.84
N TRP A 148 5.68 4.91 -12.52
CA TRP A 148 5.78 3.84 -13.51
C TRP A 148 4.62 3.89 -14.51
N VAL A 149 3.38 4.01 -14.03
CA VAL A 149 2.20 4.11 -14.91
C VAL A 149 2.22 5.38 -15.75
N LEU A 150 2.47 6.55 -15.15
CA LEU A 150 2.48 7.83 -15.86
C LEU A 150 3.53 7.86 -16.97
N ARG A 151 4.76 7.44 -16.66
CA ARG A 151 5.86 7.37 -17.65
C ARG A 151 5.58 6.33 -18.72
N GLY A 152 5.06 5.17 -18.34
CA GLY A 152 4.65 4.12 -19.27
C GLY A 152 3.49 4.52 -20.19
N ALA A 153 2.63 5.44 -19.74
CA ALA A 153 1.59 6.08 -20.55
C ALA A 153 2.11 7.23 -21.44
N GLY A 154 3.43 7.51 -21.40
CA GLY A 154 4.10 8.50 -22.24
C GLY A 154 4.16 9.91 -21.66
N LEU A 155 3.85 10.11 -20.37
CA LEU A 155 3.94 11.41 -19.72
C LEU A 155 5.38 11.73 -19.29
N ASP A 156 5.88 12.92 -19.66
CA ASP A 156 7.17 13.45 -19.18
C ASP A 156 7.04 13.93 -17.72
N VAL A 157 7.16 13.00 -16.77
CA VAL A 157 7.17 13.30 -15.32
C VAL A 157 8.59 13.55 -14.84
N ARG A 158 8.86 14.81 -14.52
CA ARG A 158 10.20 15.33 -14.14
C ARG A 158 10.42 15.43 -12.64
N ASP A 159 9.35 15.50 -11.86
CA ASP A 159 9.40 15.53 -10.41
C ASP A 159 8.25 14.72 -9.81
N ALA A 160 8.44 14.23 -8.59
CA ALA A 160 7.44 13.49 -7.86
C ALA A 160 7.54 13.84 -6.38
N CYS A 161 6.41 14.23 -5.80
CA CYS A 161 6.34 14.78 -4.47
C CYS A 161 5.25 14.11 -3.64
N VAL A 162 5.46 14.10 -2.33
CA VAL A 162 4.40 13.85 -1.35
C VAL A 162 4.04 15.18 -0.69
N LEU A 163 2.76 15.50 -0.67
CA LEU A 163 2.20 16.67 0.02
C LEU A 163 1.65 16.24 1.38
N THR A 164 2.20 16.79 2.46
CA THR A 164 1.78 16.52 3.84
C THR A 164 1.26 17.80 4.49
N LEU A 165 0.49 17.71 5.57
CA LEU A 165 0.19 18.85 6.43
C LEU A 165 1.47 19.36 7.11
N ASP A 166 1.66 20.66 7.24
CA ASP A 166 2.74 21.23 8.06
C ASP A 166 2.30 21.24 9.52
N SER A 167 2.97 20.47 10.39
CA SER A 167 2.66 20.42 11.82
C SER A 167 2.90 21.73 12.56
N ARG A 168 3.54 22.71 11.93
CA ARG A 168 3.79 24.05 12.48
C ARG A 168 2.78 25.08 11.99
N PHE A 169 1.86 24.70 11.10
CA PHE A 169 0.85 25.60 10.59
C PHE A 169 -0.04 26.09 11.73
N VAL A 170 -0.22 27.40 11.81
CA VAL A 170 -1.16 28.06 12.70
C VAL A 170 -2.14 28.81 11.81
N ARG A 171 -3.42 28.49 11.92
CA ARG A 171 -4.46 29.15 11.13
C ARG A 171 -4.66 30.58 11.61
N THR A 172 -4.36 31.54 10.75
CA THR A 172 -4.51 32.98 11.02
C THR A 172 -5.64 33.63 10.23
N GLU A 173 -6.20 32.93 9.24
CA GLU A 173 -7.19 33.44 8.29
C GLU A 173 -8.20 32.36 7.87
N GLU A 174 -9.29 32.79 7.21
CA GLU A 174 -10.35 31.93 6.67
C GLU A 174 -10.70 32.37 5.24
N PRO A 175 -10.54 31.50 4.21
CA PRO A 175 -9.99 30.14 4.28
C PRO A 175 -8.48 30.13 4.57
N PRO A 176 -7.90 29.02 5.06
CA PRO A 176 -6.46 28.92 5.32
C PRO A 176 -5.64 29.01 4.02
N ASP A 177 -4.49 29.68 4.04
CA ASP A 177 -3.52 29.64 2.93
C ASP A 177 -3.03 28.19 2.69
N PRO A 178 -3.35 27.58 1.54
CA PRO A 178 -2.90 26.22 1.21
C PRO A 178 -1.38 26.14 1.03
N HIS A 179 -0.70 27.25 0.74
CA HIS A 179 0.75 27.25 0.64
C HIS A 179 1.44 27.10 2.01
N ALA A 180 0.86 27.67 3.06
CA ALA A 180 1.31 27.54 4.44
C ALA A 180 0.80 26.27 5.15
N LEU A 181 -0.40 25.79 4.82
CA LEU A 181 -0.99 24.60 5.42
C LEU A 181 -0.23 23.32 5.07
N PHE A 182 0.27 23.23 3.84
CA PHE A 182 0.92 22.04 3.32
C PHE A 182 2.43 22.20 3.15
N ARG A 183 3.13 21.09 3.33
CA ARG A 183 4.53 20.93 2.97
C ARG A 183 4.68 19.94 1.83
N LEU A 184 5.39 20.37 0.78
CA LEU A 184 5.74 19.55 -0.36
C LEU A 184 7.14 18.95 -0.14
N HIS A 185 7.25 17.63 -0.31
CA HIS A 185 8.52 16.90 -0.19
C HIS A 185 8.81 16.19 -1.50
N SER A 186 9.91 16.53 -2.17
CA SER A 186 10.34 15.76 -3.34
C SER A 186 10.81 14.38 -2.89
N VAL A 187 10.30 13.36 -3.57
CA VAL A 187 10.59 11.94 -3.34
C VAL A 187 10.97 11.24 -4.65
N LEU A 188 11.31 12.00 -5.69
CA LEU A 188 11.58 11.47 -7.02
C LEU A 188 12.68 10.42 -7.02
N GLU A 189 13.82 10.72 -6.40
CA GLU A 189 14.96 9.79 -6.31
C GLU A 189 14.58 8.49 -5.58
N PRO A 190 14.10 8.52 -4.31
CA PRO A 190 13.78 7.28 -3.60
C PRO A 190 12.59 6.52 -4.21
N ALA A 191 11.64 7.18 -4.90
CA ALA A 191 10.60 6.49 -5.65
C ALA A 191 11.14 5.87 -6.95
N THR A 192 12.13 6.51 -7.59
CA THR A 192 12.80 5.99 -8.79
C THR A 192 13.58 4.71 -8.50
N ASP A 193 14.21 4.60 -7.32
CA ASP A 193 14.93 3.40 -6.89
C ASP A 193 14.03 2.14 -6.86
N LEU A 194 12.73 2.32 -6.64
CA LEU A 194 11.75 1.24 -6.60
C LEU A 194 11.21 0.84 -7.99
N LEU A 195 11.40 1.67 -9.03
CA LEU A 195 10.78 1.46 -10.35
C LEU A 195 11.19 0.15 -11.03
N SER A 196 12.42 -0.30 -10.80
CA SER A 196 12.92 -1.54 -11.41
C SER A 196 12.17 -2.78 -10.93
N GLN A 197 11.58 -2.73 -9.74
CA GLN A 197 10.83 -3.84 -9.15
C GLN A 197 9.35 -3.88 -9.61
N VAL A 198 8.76 -2.73 -9.93
CA VAL A 198 7.32 -2.60 -10.23
C VAL A 198 6.85 -3.56 -11.34
N PRO A 199 7.52 -3.72 -12.50
CA PRO A 199 7.06 -4.64 -13.54
C PRO A 199 7.02 -6.10 -13.10
N ALA A 200 8.02 -6.54 -12.32
CA ALA A 200 8.08 -7.90 -11.81
C ALA A 200 6.94 -8.15 -10.80
N ASP A 201 6.72 -7.21 -9.89
CA ASP A 201 5.61 -7.24 -8.93
C ASP A 201 4.25 -7.30 -9.64
N VAL A 202 4.04 -6.45 -10.65
CA VAL A 202 2.81 -6.43 -11.46
C VAL A 202 2.59 -7.77 -12.16
N SER A 203 3.65 -8.33 -12.75
CA SER A 203 3.59 -9.64 -13.42
C SER A 203 3.20 -10.75 -12.44
N ASP A 204 3.85 -10.81 -11.28
CA ASP A 204 3.60 -11.83 -10.25
C ASP A 204 2.18 -11.71 -9.68
N MET A 205 1.72 -10.49 -9.43
CA MET A 205 0.36 -10.22 -8.97
C MET A 205 -0.68 -10.67 -10.00
N LYS A 206 -0.49 -10.35 -11.28
CA LYS A 206 -1.40 -10.78 -12.35
C LYS A 206 -1.41 -12.30 -12.51
N ALA A 207 -0.25 -12.93 -12.50
CA ALA A 207 -0.13 -14.38 -12.57
C ALA A 207 -0.85 -15.05 -11.38
N MET A 208 -0.71 -14.49 -10.18
CA MET A 208 -1.44 -14.92 -9.00
C MET A 208 -2.96 -14.74 -9.16
N LEU A 209 -3.41 -13.57 -9.63
CA LEU A 209 -4.83 -13.28 -9.83
C LEU A 209 -5.48 -14.14 -10.92
N ALA A 210 -4.72 -14.65 -11.88
CA ALA A 210 -5.24 -15.57 -12.90
C ALA A 210 -5.65 -16.94 -12.31
N ARG A 211 -5.13 -17.32 -11.14
CA ARG A 211 -5.40 -18.60 -10.48
C ARG A 211 -6.79 -18.65 -9.84
N ALA A 212 -7.43 -19.82 -9.87
CA ALA A 212 -8.78 -20.01 -9.33
C ALA A 212 -8.82 -19.94 -7.80
N GLU A 213 -7.75 -20.42 -7.18
CA GLU A 213 -7.64 -20.53 -5.73
C GLU A 213 -6.71 -19.44 -5.16
N PRO A 214 -6.96 -18.99 -3.92
CA PRO A 214 -6.09 -18.05 -3.24
C PRO A 214 -4.71 -18.65 -2.98
N PRO A 215 -3.64 -17.83 -2.91
CA PRO A 215 -2.34 -18.29 -2.50
C PRO A 215 -2.36 -18.71 -1.02
N ALA A 216 -1.68 -19.80 -0.68
CA ALA A 216 -1.53 -20.25 0.70
C ALA A 216 -0.46 -19.42 1.42
N ILE A 217 -0.88 -18.40 2.17
CA ILE A 217 -0.01 -17.52 2.98
C ILE A 217 -0.46 -17.56 4.43
N ALA A 218 0.41 -18.01 5.33
CA ALA A 218 0.14 -18.02 6.76
C ALA A 218 0.24 -16.60 7.35
N PRO A 219 -0.59 -16.23 8.34
CA PRO A 219 -0.50 -14.96 9.04
C PRO A 219 0.90 -14.70 9.62
N GLY A 220 1.34 -13.43 9.60
CA GLY A 220 2.64 -13.01 10.12
C GLY A 220 2.77 -11.49 10.24
N GLU A 221 4.00 -10.99 10.32
CA GLU A 221 4.28 -9.54 10.49
C GLU A 221 3.67 -8.67 9.37
N HIS A 222 3.61 -9.21 8.15
CA HIS A 222 2.97 -8.55 7.00
C HIS A 222 1.47 -8.29 7.21
N CYS A 223 0.83 -8.89 8.23
CA CYS A 223 -0.56 -8.60 8.54
C CYS A 223 -0.77 -7.28 9.29
N LYS A 224 0.30 -6.69 9.85
CA LYS A 224 0.24 -5.44 10.63
C LYS A 224 1.06 -4.32 9.98
N THR A 225 2.02 -4.67 9.14
CA THR A 225 2.95 -3.74 8.49
C THR A 225 2.82 -3.85 6.97
N PRO A 226 2.75 -2.74 6.24
CA PRO A 226 2.67 -1.36 6.72
C PRO A 226 1.31 -0.91 7.24
N TYR A 227 0.25 -1.61 6.83
CA TYR A 227 -1.11 -1.35 7.27
C TYR A 227 -1.67 -2.59 7.97
N THR A 228 -2.58 -2.41 8.91
CA THR A 228 -3.33 -3.53 9.46
C THR A 228 -4.17 -4.16 8.35
N CYS A 229 -3.96 -5.44 8.09
CA CYS A 229 -4.69 -6.19 7.09
C CYS A 229 -6.15 -6.37 7.54
N PRO A 230 -7.15 -5.95 6.73
CA PRO A 230 -8.56 -6.07 7.10
C PRO A 230 -9.00 -7.53 7.24
N TYR A 231 -8.32 -8.46 6.57
CA TYR A 231 -8.64 -9.89 6.59
C TYR A 231 -7.94 -10.67 7.71
N LEU A 232 -7.20 -10.00 8.61
CA LEU A 232 -6.44 -10.68 9.67
C LEU A 232 -7.32 -11.60 10.53
N ALA A 233 -8.52 -11.15 10.90
CA ALA A 233 -9.46 -11.95 11.67
C ALA A 233 -9.91 -13.20 10.91
N HIS A 234 -10.15 -13.07 9.60
CA HIS A 234 -10.51 -14.19 8.74
C HIS A 234 -9.38 -15.22 8.63
N CYS A 235 -8.15 -14.77 8.35
CA CYS A 235 -7.00 -15.67 8.22
C CYS A 235 -6.63 -16.39 9.54
N ASN A 236 -6.95 -15.80 10.69
CA ASN A 236 -6.71 -16.39 12.01
C ASN A 236 -7.89 -17.18 12.59
N ARG A 237 -8.99 -17.37 11.84
CA ARG A 237 -10.22 -17.99 12.36
C ARG A 237 -10.00 -19.40 12.96
N ASP A 238 -9.09 -20.16 12.36
CA ASP A 238 -8.77 -21.54 12.73
C ASP A 238 -7.44 -21.65 13.50
N ALA A 239 -6.82 -20.51 13.85
CA ALA A 239 -5.61 -20.52 14.66
C ALA A 239 -5.94 -21.11 16.04
N PRO A 240 -5.09 -22.01 16.58
CA PRO A 240 -5.30 -22.56 17.90
C PRO A 240 -5.38 -21.41 18.90
N ARG A 241 -6.54 -21.29 19.56
CA ARG A 241 -6.67 -20.39 20.71
C ARG A 241 -5.80 -20.98 21.80
N PHE A 242 -4.74 -20.27 22.18
CA PHE A 242 -3.98 -20.65 23.36
C PHE A 242 -4.93 -20.51 24.56
N GLU A 243 -5.40 -21.65 25.10
CA GLU A 243 -6.19 -21.71 26.34
C GLU A 243 -5.38 -21.22 27.56
N HIS A 244 -4.08 -20.97 27.35
CA HIS A 244 -3.11 -20.64 28.35
C HIS A 244 -2.52 -19.25 28.07
N GLY A 245 -2.72 -18.34 29.03
CA GLY A 245 -2.23 -16.97 28.95
C GLY A 245 -0.72 -16.88 29.19
N ILE A 246 -0.15 -15.68 29.11
CA ILE A 246 1.27 -15.43 29.48
C ILE A 246 1.59 -15.94 30.89
N HIS A 247 0.60 -15.99 31.79
CA HIS A 247 0.72 -16.51 33.15
C HIS A 247 0.87 -18.03 33.25
N ASP A 248 0.45 -18.75 32.21
CA ASP A 248 0.58 -20.21 32.10
C ASP A 248 1.89 -20.61 31.39
N CYS A 249 2.66 -19.63 30.95
CA CYS A 249 4.01 -19.84 30.45
C CYS A 249 4.89 -20.24 31.65
N PRO A 250 5.49 -21.45 31.68
CA PRO A 250 6.26 -21.90 32.84
C PRO A 250 7.37 -20.89 33.13
N GLY A 251 7.28 -20.24 34.29
CA GLY A 251 8.28 -19.29 34.73
C GLY A 251 9.66 -19.93 34.75
N SER A 252 10.62 -19.28 34.07
CA SER A 252 12.04 -19.62 34.00
C SER A 252 12.37 -21.05 33.56
N LEU A 253 12.82 -21.19 32.31
CA LEU A 253 13.66 -22.32 31.93
C LEU A 253 14.88 -22.35 32.85
N PRO A 254 15.21 -23.49 33.49
CA PRO A 254 16.51 -23.65 34.15
C PRO A 254 17.60 -23.35 33.13
N GLN A 255 18.71 -22.75 33.57
CA GLN A 255 19.93 -22.52 32.79
C GLN A 255 20.59 -23.85 32.41
N ASN A 256 19.94 -24.63 31.54
CA ASN A 256 20.52 -25.65 30.69
C ASN A 256 19.48 -26.07 29.65
N ALA A 257 19.56 -25.37 28.52
CA ALA A 257 19.23 -25.81 27.17
C ALA A 257 18.21 -26.96 27.02
N MET A 258 16.97 -26.60 26.70
CA MET A 258 16.21 -27.25 25.63
C MET A 258 15.33 -26.20 24.96
N ASN A 259 15.53 -26.07 23.65
CA ASN A 259 14.97 -25.03 22.78
C ASN A 259 13.43 -25.14 22.75
N CYS A 260 12.69 -24.02 22.75
CA CYS A 260 11.21 -24.00 22.71
C CYS A 260 10.61 -24.88 21.57
N SER A 261 11.36 -25.06 20.48
CA SER A 261 11.02 -25.95 19.37
C SER A 261 10.91 -27.43 19.76
N ALA A 262 11.64 -27.89 20.77
CA ALA A 262 11.57 -29.27 21.27
C ALA A 262 10.29 -29.54 22.08
N TRP A 263 9.80 -28.54 22.83
CA TRP A 263 8.58 -28.68 23.63
C TRP A 263 7.31 -28.71 22.75
N ALA A 264 7.25 -27.83 21.74
CA ALA A 264 6.15 -27.84 20.78
C ALA A 264 6.10 -29.13 19.93
N SER A 265 7.26 -29.67 19.55
CA SER A 265 7.36 -30.92 18.78
C SER A 265 6.96 -32.16 19.59
N ALA A 266 7.17 -32.15 20.91
CA ALA A 266 6.85 -33.27 21.79
C ALA A 266 5.35 -33.41 22.11
N ARG A 267 4.55 -32.34 22.02
CA ARG A 267 3.10 -32.38 22.28
C ARG A 267 2.20 -32.40 21.05
N TYR A 268 2.62 -31.81 19.93
CA TYR A 268 1.72 -31.59 18.79
C TYR A 268 2.06 -32.37 17.52
N GLY A 269 3.09 -33.24 17.54
CA GLY A 269 3.42 -34.10 16.40
C GLY A 269 4.09 -33.30 15.26
N THR A 270 5.26 -33.75 14.85
CA THR A 270 6.04 -33.08 13.81
C THR A 270 5.38 -33.22 12.43
N SER A 271 5.15 -32.10 11.74
CA SER A 271 5.23 -32.08 10.28
C SER A 271 6.43 -31.22 9.86
N ARG A 272 7.35 -31.85 9.14
CA ARG A 272 8.63 -31.27 8.71
C ARG A 272 8.40 -30.33 7.52
N GLN A 273 8.95 -29.12 7.58
CA GLN A 273 9.81 -28.57 6.53
C GLN A 273 10.50 -27.30 7.05
N THR A 274 11.75 -27.44 7.49
CA THR A 274 12.63 -26.31 7.83
C THR A 274 13.60 -26.10 6.68
N SER A 275 13.36 -25.09 5.85
CA SER A 275 14.38 -24.49 4.98
C SER A 275 15.21 -23.51 5.81
N ARG A 276 16.53 -23.77 5.85
CA ARG A 276 17.56 -22.98 6.55
C ARG A 276 17.57 -21.52 6.08
N CYS A 277 17.46 -20.57 7.02
CA CYS A 277 17.96 -19.21 6.83
C CYS A 277 19.03 -18.93 7.90
N ARG A 278 20.27 -18.71 7.46
CA ARG A 278 21.40 -18.29 8.30
C ARG A 278 21.41 -16.77 8.38
N LEU A 279 21.29 -16.18 9.56
CA LEU A 279 21.75 -14.81 9.80
C LEU A 279 22.61 -14.75 11.07
N ARG A 280 23.64 -13.92 10.95
CA ARG A 280 24.88 -13.89 11.73
C ARG A 280 24.72 -13.09 13.02
N ASN A 281 25.56 -13.44 14.00
CA ASN A 281 25.79 -12.75 15.26
C ASN A 281 26.05 -11.24 15.12
N THR A 282 25.38 -10.45 15.95
CA THR A 282 25.94 -9.22 16.54
C THR A 282 25.47 -9.11 17.98
N SER A 283 26.42 -9.22 18.91
CA SER A 283 26.25 -9.10 20.37
C SER A 283 26.11 -7.64 20.78
N CYS A 284 25.08 -7.31 21.56
CA CYS A 284 24.97 -6.03 22.26
C CYS A 284 25.19 -6.27 23.76
N ALA A 285 26.29 -5.76 24.31
CA ALA A 285 26.62 -5.83 25.73
C ALA A 285 25.92 -4.69 26.49
N VAL A 286 25.10 -5.04 27.48
CA VAL A 286 24.47 -4.08 28.42
C VAL A 286 25.37 -3.97 29.65
N ARG A 287 25.79 -2.74 29.99
CA ARG A 287 26.48 -2.41 31.25
C ARG A 287 25.46 -2.19 32.37
N SER A 288 25.66 -2.85 33.51
CA SER A 288 24.88 -2.67 34.75
C SER A 288 25.32 -1.44 35.56
N PRO A 289 24.42 -0.79 36.31
CA PRO A 289 24.78 0.26 37.26
C PRO A 289 25.13 -0.35 38.64
N ARG A 290 26.20 0.15 39.27
CA ARG A 290 26.46 -0.07 40.71
C ARG A 290 26.20 1.23 41.47
N MET A 291 25.29 1.15 42.44
CA MET A 291 25.23 2.05 43.59
C MET A 291 26.49 1.87 44.45
N ALA A 292 27.04 2.97 44.96
CA ALA A 292 27.86 2.99 46.16
C ALA A 292 27.42 4.17 47.03
N ILE A 293 27.21 3.85 48.30
CA ILE A 293 26.92 4.74 49.41
C ILE A 293 28.26 5.21 50.00
N SER A 294 28.25 6.44 50.53
CA SER A 294 29.31 7.21 51.22
C SER A 294 30.26 8.00 50.32
#